data_AF-A0A7V9VN75-F1
#
_entry.id   AF-A0A7V9VN75-F1
#
_cell.length_a   1.000
_cell.length_b   1.000
_cell.length_c   1.000
_cell.angle_alpha   90.00
_cell.angle_beta   90.00
_cell.angle_gamma   90.00
#
_symmetry.space_group_name_H-M   'P 1'
#
loop_
_entity.id
_entity.type
_entity.pdbx_description
1 polymer ?
#
loop_
_entity_poly.entity_id
_entity_poly.type
_entity_poly.pdbx_seq_one_letter_code
_entity_poly.pdbx_strand_id
1 'polypeptide(L)'
;MVPEPVEGQRGLFIVDATWGAIAPIELAPGVRTVGELDVIEQIAADRLLIDSRESHFFDAGSIPGARSVPHDTVRDVVGELDSEQPAIFFCNGPQCTATPRAIKDLLAAGLLPEAILYYRGGLHDWMTLGLPVSPGRQASA
;
A
#
# COMPACT_ATOMS: atom_id res chain seq x y z
N MET A 1 -6.38 1.22 11.86
CA MET A 1 -5.85 2.40 12.57
C MET A 1 -4.57 2.86 11.88
N VAL A 2 -4.56 4.13 11.46
CA VAL A 2 -3.36 4.81 10.94
C VAL A 2 -2.53 5.24 12.13
N PRO A 3 -1.19 5.27 12.01
CA PRO A 3 -0.35 5.96 12.99
C PRO A 3 -0.77 7.42 13.10
N GLU A 4 -1.26 7.82 14.25
CA GLU A 4 -1.77 9.17 14.48
C GLU A 4 -0.68 10.03 15.12
N PRO A 5 -0.41 11.25 14.62
CA PRO A 5 0.56 12.14 15.24
C PRO A 5 0.08 12.51 16.65
N VAL A 6 1.00 12.49 17.61
CA VAL A 6 0.69 12.93 18.99
C VAL A 6 0.70 14.45 19.03
N GLU A 7 -0.42 15.03 19.46
CA GLU A 7 -0.58 16.48 19.56
C GLU A 7 0.54 17.11 20.41
N GLY A 8 1.19 18.14 19.87
CA GLY A 8 2.28 18.86 20.54
C GLY A 8 3.63 18.14 20.58
N GLN A 9 3.76 16.91 20.05
CA GLN A 9 5.00 16.13 20.09
C GLN A 9 5.53 15.81 18.69
N ARG A 10 6.54 16.56 18.26
CA ARG A 10 7.14 16.39 16.93
C ARG A 10 7.78 15.01 16.78
N GLY A 11 7.35 14.26 15.78
CA GLY A 11 7.91 12.95 15.43
C GLY A 11 7.40 11.78 16.27
N LEU A 12 6.44 12.02 17.19
CA LEU A 12 5.80 10.96 17.95
C LEU A 12 4.45 10.59 17.34
N PHE A 13 4.21 9.29 17.22
CA PHE A 13 2.97 8.73 16.68
C PHE A 13 2.39 7.68 17.63
N ILE A 14 1.07 7.61 17.72
CA ILE A 14 0.35 6.50 18.35
C ILE A 14 0.04 5.48 17.27
N VAL A 15 0.51 4.26 17.47
CA VAL A 15 0.21 3.11 16.62
C VAL A 15 -0.59 2.12 17.46
N ASP A 16 -1.79 1.76 17.01
CA ASP A 16 -2.48 0.60 17.57
C ASP A 16 -1.83 -0.67 17.04
N ALA A 17 -1.24 -1.42 17.98
CA ALA A 17 -0.51 -2.64 17.70
C ALA A 17 -1.42 -3.85 17.42
N THR A 18 -2.73 -3.75 17.63
CA THR A 18 -3.67 -4.90 17.61
C THR A 18 -5.08 -4.57 17.11
N TRP A 19 -5.21 -3.94 15.94
CA TRP A 19 -6.53 -3.55 15.41
C TRP A 19 -7.09 -4.46 14.30
N GLY A 20 -6.40 -5.56 13.95
CA GLY A 20 -6.80 -6.45 12.87
C GLY A 20 -6.18 -7.85 12.94
N ALA A 21 -6.36 -8.63 11.87
CA ALA A 21 -5.78 -9.96 11.74
C ALA A 21 -4.47 -9.90 10.96
N ILE A 22 -3.43 -10.55 11.48
CA ILE A 22 -2.11 -10.58 10.84
C ILE A 22 -2.22 -11.27 9.48
N ALA A 23 -1.93 -10.54 8.41
CA ALA A 23 -1.83 -11.06 7.06
C ALA A 23 -0.56 -11.94 6.92
N PRO A 24 -0.62 -13.01 6.12
CA PRO A 24 0.54 -13.85 5.86
C PRO A 24 1.63 -13.07 5.10
N ILE A 25 2.86 -13.57 5.14
CA ILE A 25 3.96 -13.01 4.33
C ILE A 25 3.63 -13.17 2.85
N GLU A 26 3.15 -14.34 2.42
CA GLU A 26 2.76 -14.62 1.05
C GLU A 26 1.22 -14.70 0.95
N LEU A 27 0.62 -13.89 0.07
CA LEU A 27 -0.84 -13.83 -0.08
C LEU A 27 -1.39 -14.85 -1.07
N ALA A 28 -0.63 -15.16 -2.12
CA ALA A 28 -0.97 -16.12 -3.16
C ALA A 28 0.30 -16.54 -3.91
N PRO A 29 0.31 -17.74 -4.53
CA PRO A 29 1.41 -18.14 -5.39
C PRO A 29 1.67 -17.11 -6.50
N GLY A 30 2.94 -16.76 -6.71
CA GLY A 30 3.38 -15.80 -7.72
C GLY A 30 3.29 -14.32 -7.30
N VAL A 31 2.56 -13.98 -6.23
CA VAL A 31 2.56 -12.62 -5.68
C VAL A 31 3.79 -12.43 -4.79
N ARG A 32 4.79 -11.71 -5.29
CA ARG A 32 6.02 -11.46 -4.53
C ARG A 32 5.78 -10.40 -3.45
N THR A 33 6.18 -10.74 -2.22
CA THR A 33 6.24 -9.78 -1.11
C THR A 33 7.55 -9.01 -1.15
N VAL A 34 7.46 -7.71 -0.96
CA VAL A 34 8.59 -6.77 -1.09
C VAL A 34 8.83 -6.00 0.21
N GLY A 35 10.02 -5.44 0.36
CA GLY A 35 10.42 -4.59 1.49
C GLY A 35 10.57 -3.13 1.09
N GLU A 36 11.02 -2.31 2.04
CA GLU A 36 11.13 -0.85 1.89
C GLU A 36 12.12 -0.44 0.81
N LEU A 37 13.20 -1.22 0.64
CA LEU A 37 14.19 -0.95 -0.40
C LEU A 37 13.58 -1.12 -1.79
N ASP A 38 12.75 -2.15 -2.01
CA ASP A 38 12.02 -2.33 -3.27
C ASP A 38 11.03 -1.16 -3.50
N VAL A 39 10.37 -0.66 -2.43
CA VAL A 39 9.48 0.51 -2.51
C VAL A 39 10.26 1.78 -2.89
N ILE A 40 11.44 1.99 -2.29
CA ILE A 40 12.32 3.12 -2.63
C ILE A 40 12.76 3.05 -4.10
N GLU A 41 13.13 1.85 -4.58
CA GLU A 41 13.48 1.63 -5.98
C GLU A 41 12.28 1.89 -6.92
N GLN A 42 11.08 1.44 -6.53
CA GLN A 42 9.84 1.69 -7.28
C GLN A 42 9.55 3.20 -7.43
N ILE A 43 9.72 3.96 -6.35
CA ILE A 43 9.57 5.43 -6.34
C ILE A 43 10.63 6.09 -7.22
N ALA A 44 11.89 5.68 -7.10
CA ALA A 44 12.98 6.23 -7.90
C ALA A 44 12.82 5.96 -9.41
N ALA A 45 12.13 4.87 -9.76
CA ALA A 45 11.80 4.51 -11.13
C ALA A 45 10.49 5.12 -11.65
N ASP A 46 9.79 5.95 -10.87
CA ASP A 46 8.48 6.55 -11.19
C ASP A 46 7.44 5.48 -11.61
N ARG A 47 7.45 4.33 -10.93
CA ARG A 47 6.54 3.20 -11.20
C ARG A 47 5.35 3.18 -10.26
N LEU A 48 4.32 2.43 -10.65
CA LEU A 48 3.06 2.38 -9.90
C LEU A 48 3.24 1.87 -8.48
N LEU A 49 2.82 2.70 -7.54
CA LEU A 49 2.70 2.43 -6.12
C LEU A 49 1.26 2.74 -5.72
N ILE A 50 0.54 1.72 -5.26
CA ILE A 50 -0.90 1.75 -5.05
C ILE A 50 -1.22 1.70 -3.56
N ASP A 51 -1.79 2.79 -3.05
CA ASP A 51 -2.38 2.84 -1.72
C ASP A 51 -3.81 2.31 -1.78
N SER A 52 -4.02 1.11 -1.23
CA SER A 52 -5.31 0.41 -1.26
C SER A 52 -6.26 0.76 -0.10
N ARG A 53 -5.87 1.72 0.74
CA ARG A 53 -6.70 2.22 1.84
C ARG A 53 -7.89 3.02 1.31
N GLU A 54 -8.88 3.22 2.18
CA GLU A 54 -9.93 4.20 1.91
C GLU A 54 -9.33 5.59 1.70
N SER A 55 -9.92 6.38 0.81
CA SER A 55 -9.35 7.66 0.35
C SER A 55 -9.03 8.63 1.48
N HIS A 56 -9.86 8.66 2.54
CA HIS A 56 -9.62 9.55 3.68
C HIS A 56 -8.29 9.25 4.42
N PHE A 57 -7.80 8.00 4.39
CA PHE A 57 -6.49 7.66 4.95
C PHE A 57 -5.33 8.12 4.04
N PHE A 58 -5.53 8.08 2.73
CA PHE A 58 -4.57 8.60 1.76
C PHE A 58 -4.45 10.13 1.85
N ASP A 59 -5.59 10.82 2.00
CA ASP A 59 -5.66 12.27 2.17
C ASP A 59 -4.92 12.74 3.45
N ALA A 60 -4.97 11.94 4.52
CA ALA A 60 -4.25 12.20 5.76
C ALA A 60 -2.72 12.00 5.63
N GLY A 61 -2.27 11.28 4.60
CA GLY A 61 -0.85 11.06 4.30
C GLY A 61 -0.56 9.65 3.81
N SER A 62 0.32 9.54 2.83
CA SER A 62 0.74 8.27 2.21
C SER A 62 2.21 8.26 1.85
N ILE A 63 2.69 7.14 1.29
CA ILE A 63 4.05 7.03 0.75
C ILE A 63 4.18 8.00 -0.45
N PRO A 64 5.25 8.80 -0.54
CA PRO A 64 5.47 9.69 -1.68
C PRO A 64 5.38 8.97 -3.02
N GLY A 65 4.63 9.55 -3.96
CA GLY A 65 4.40 8.97 -5.29
C GLY A 65 3.27 7.94 -5.37
N ALA A 66 2.66 7.56 -4.24
CA ALA A 66 1.54 6.62 -4.25
C ALA A 66 0.28 7.24 -4.92
N ARG A 67 -0.46 6.39 -5.64
CA ARG A 67 -1.81 6.66 -6.17
C ARG A 67 -2.83 5.98 -5.28
N SER A 68 -3.90 6.69 -4.93
CA SER A 68 -5.03 6.11 -4.21
C SER A 68 -5.85 5.23 -5.15
N VAL A 69 -5.98 3.96 -4.80
CA VAL A 69 -6.93 3.03 -5.43
C VAL A 69 -7.55 2.19 -4.30
N PRO A 70 -8.63 2.69 -3.67
CA PRO A 70 -9.31 1.97 -2.61
C PRO A 70 -9.64 0.52 -2.99
N HIS A 71 -9.52 -0.38 -2.01
CA HIS A 71 -9.65 -1.82 -2.22
C HIS A 71 -10.98 -2.26 -2.85
N ASP A 72 -12.05 -1.47 -2.70
CA ASP A 72 -13.38 -1.69 -3.29
C ASP A 72 -13.46 -1.28 -4.77
N THR A 73 -12.59 -0.37 -5.23
CA THR A 73 -12.51 0.11 -6.61
C THR A 73 -11.30 -0.43 -7.37
N VAL A 74 -10.55 -1.38 -6.80
CA VAL A 74 -9.29 -1.88 -7.41
C VAL A 74 -9.49 -2.53 -8.78
N ARG A 75 -10.70 -3.00 -9.08
CA ARG A 75 -11.02 -3.60 -10.38
C ARG A 75 -10.98 -2.59 -11.53
N ASP A 76 -11.12 -1.31 -11.23
CA ASP A 76 -11.16 -0.24 -12.23
C ASP A 76 -9.78 0.02 -12.86
N VAL A 77 -8.70 -0.35 -12.16
CA VAL A 77 -7.32 -0.15 -12.64
C VAL A 77 -6.69 -1.40 -13.25
N VAL A 78 -7.42 -2.52 -13.37
CA VAL A 78 -6.88 -3.79 -13.90
C VAL A 78 -6.24 -3.61 -15.28
N GLY A 79 -6.87 -2.82 -16.15
CA GLY A 79 -6.35 -2.56 -17.51
C GLY A 79 -5.09 -1.70 -17.55
N GLU A 80 -4.69 -1.11 -16.44
CA GLU A 80 -3.48 -0.28 -16.30
C GLU A 80 -2.29 -1.07 -15.75
N LEU A 81 -2.49 -2.32 -15.30
CA LEU A 81 -1.46 -3.14 -14.65
C LEU A 81 -0.74 -4.01 -15.66
N ASP A 82 0.59 -4.00 -15.60
CA ASP A 82 1.50 -4.69 -16.52
C ASP A 82 2.42 -5.65 -15.75
N SER A 83 2.55 -6.89 -16.22
CA SER A 83 3.45 -7.87 -15.61
C SER A 83 4.93 -7.56 -15.83
N GLU A 84 5.28 -6.82 -16.88
CA GLU A 84 6.66 -6.38 -17.11
C GLU A 84 7.05 -5.20 -16.20
N GLN A 85 6.05 -4.48 -15.67
CA GLN A 85 6.21 -3.33 -14.78
C GLN A 85 5.23 -3.42 -13.60
N PRO A 86 5.45 -4.37 -12.69
CA PRO A 86 4.46 -4.69 -11.67
C PRO A 86 4.27 -3.53 -10.69
N ALA A 87 3.03 -3.39 -10.21
CA ALA A 87 2.67 -2.36 -9.24
C ALA A 87 2.85 -2.87 -7.82
N ILE A 88 3.36 -2.01 -6.92
CA ILE A 88 3.39 -2.30 -5.49
C ILE A 88 2.06 -1.89 -4.86
N PHE A 89 1.40 -2.80 -4.15
CA PHE A 89 0.20 -2.52 -3.36
C PHE A 89 0.53 -2.53 -1.87
N PHE A 90 -0.03 -1.57 -1.14
CA PHE A 90 0.14 -1.49 0.32
C PHE A 90 -1.10 -0.93 1.02
N CYS A 91 -1.13 -1.10 2.34
CA CYS A 91 -2.13 -0.52 3.25
C CYS A 91 -1.41 0.07 4.48
N ASN A 92 -2.07 0.15 5.63
CA ASN A 92 -1.54 0.62 6.88
C ASN A 92 -0.42 -0.28 7.40
N GLY A 93 -0.52 -1.60 7.26
CA GLY A 93 0.53 -2.51 7.69
C GLY A 93 0.04 -3.96 7.80
N PRO A 94 0.80 -4.83 8.51
CA PRO A 94 0.59 -6.27 8.51
C PRO A 94 -0.79 -6.77 8.95
N GLN A 95 -1.55 -5.96 9.68
CA GLN A 95 -2.89 -6.32 10.19
C GLN A 95 -4.03 -5.78 9.32
N CYS A 96 -3.72 -5.00 8.29
CA CYS A 96 -4.73 -4.41 7.42
C CYS A 96 -5.23 -5.43 6.37
N THR A 97 -6.55 -5.51 6.21
CA THR A 97 -7.20 -6.42 5.24
C THR A 97 -7.43 -5.80 3.85
N ALA A 98 -7.23 -4.48 3.68
CA ALA A 98 -7.51 -3.79 2.42
C ALA A 98 -6.66 -4.32 1.25
N THR A 99 -5.34 -4.38 1.39
CA THR A 99 -4.46 -4.93 0.33
C THR A 99 -4.69 -6.42 0.08
N PRO A 100 -4.77 -7.29 1.11
CA PRO A 100 -5.16 -8.69 0.89
C PRO A 100 -6.48 -8.86 0.13
N ARG A 101 -7.50 -8.04 0.43
CA ARG A 101 -8.78 -8.06 -0.29
C ARG A 101 -8.62 -7.58 -1.73
N ALA A 102 -7.92 -6.47 -1.94
CA ALA A 102 -7.67 -5.90 -3.25
C ALA A 102 -6.94 -6.91 -4.17
N ILE A 103 -5.84 -7.51 -3.69
CA ILE A 103 -5.06 -8.50 -4.43
C ILE A 103 -5.92 -9.73 -4.75
N LYS A 104 -6.71 -10.23 -3.79
CA LYS A 104 -7.63 -11.35 -4.04
C LYS A 104 -8.64 -11.01 -5.14
N ASP A 105 -9.18 -9.80 -5.14
CA ASP A 105 -10.15 -9.34 -6.14
C ASP A 105 -9.51 -9.18 -7.54
N LEU A 106 -8.27 -8.68 -7.62
CA LEU A 106 -7.49 -8.59 -8.86
C LEU A 106 -7.18 -9.96 -9.45
N LEU A 107 -6.72 -10.91 -8.63
CA LEU A 107 -6.45 -12.29 -9.07
C LEU A 107 -7.73 -12.98 -9.55
N ALA A 108 -8.85 -12.77 -8.85
CA ALA A 108 -10.15 -13.28 -9.27
C ALA A 108 -10.66 -12.63 -10.57
N ALA A 109 -10.16 -11.44 -10.92
CA ALA A 109 -10.44 -10.78 -12.21
C ALA A 109 -9.56 -11.31 -13.36
N GLY A 110 -8.62 -12.23 -13.08
CA GLY A 110 -7.71 -12.79 -14.07
C GLY A 110 -6.40 -12.02 -14.24
N LEU A 111 -6.09 -11.06 -13.37
CA LEU A 111 -4.78 -10.41 -13.37
C LEU A 111 -3.69 -11.44 -13.03
N LEU A 112 -2.59 -11.38 -13.77
CA LEU A 112 -1.43 -12.23 -13.52
C LEU A 112 -0.80 -11.88 -12.15
N PRO A 113 -0.49 -12.86 -11.28
CA PRO A 113 0.18 -12.63 -10.01
C PRO A 113 1.47 -11.81 -10.13
N GLU A 114 2.19 -11.99 -11.24
CA GLU A 114 3.46 -11.33 -11.53
C GLU A 114 3.33 -9.82 -11.73
N ALA A 115 2.13 -9.31 -12.05
CA ALA A 115 1.84 -7.87 -12.12
C ALA A 115 1.66 -7.22 -10.74
N ILE A 116 1.71 -8.00 -9.66
CA ILE A 116 1.41 -7.57 -8.29
C ILE A 116 2.65 -7.78 -7.40
N LEU A 117 3.11 -6.71 -6.78
CA LEU A 117 4.03 -6.74 -5.65
C LEU A 117 3.28 -6.36 -4.38
N TYR A 118 3.49 -7.11 -3.30
CA TYR A 118 2.83 -6.87 -2.02
C TYR A 118 3.79 -6.26 -1.00
N TYR A 119 3.60 -4.98 -0.67
CA TYR A 119 4.31 -4.37 0.45
C TYR A 119 3.50 -4.53 1.73
N ARG A 120 3.78 -5.63 2.44
CA ARG A 120 3.08 -6.03 3.68
C ARG A 120 3.28 -5.05 4.85
N GLY A 121 4.46 -4.47 4.95
CA GLY A 121 4.82 -3.56 6.04
C GLY A 121 3.98 -2.29 6.06
N GLY A 122 3.55 -1.85 4.87
CA GLY A 122 2.66 -0.71 4.71
C GLY A 122 3.19 0.58 5.34
N LEU A 123 2.27 1.50 5.63
CA LEU A 123 2.60 2.78 6.26
C LEU A 123 3.22 2.64 7.66
N HIS A 124 2.89 1.59 8.41
CA HIS A 124 3.40 1.31 9.75
C HIS A 124 4.91 1.11 9.74
N ASP A 125 5.41 0.17 8.92
CA ASP A 125 6.84 -0.11 8.83
C ASP A 125 7.58 1.10 8.21
N TRP A 126 7.01 1.69 7.16
CA TRP A 126 7.55 2.88 6.50
C TRP A 126 7.81 4.04 7.48
N MET A 127 6.82 4.40 8.30
CA MET A 127 6.97 5.47 9.29
C MET A 127 7.84 5.07 10.48
N THR A 128 7.81 3.80 10.91
CA THR A 128 8.68 3.30 11.99
C THR A 128 10.15 3.45 11.62
N LEU A 129 10.48 3.35 10.33
CA LEU A 129 11.82 3.58 9.79
C LEU A 129 12.16 5.06 9.56
N GLY A 130 11.25 5.98 9.88
CA GLY A 130 11.46 7.43 9.76
C GLY A 130 11.42 7.93 8.31
N LEU A 131 10.82 7.17 7.39
CA LEU A 131 10.72 7.54 5.97
C LEU A 131 9.62 8.59 5.76
N PRO A 132 9.77 9.47 4.74
CA PRO A 132 8.87 10.61 4.56
C PRO A 132 7.46 10.17 4.14
N VAL A 133 6.45 10.90 4.59
CA VAL A 133 5.06 10.80 4.10
C VAL A 133 4.67 12.10 3.41
N SER A 134 3.78 12.03 2.42
CA SER A 134 3.22 13.20 1.75
C SER A 134 1.71 13.08 1.63
N PRO A 135 0.96 14.19 1.62
CA PRO A 135 -0.41 14.19 1.13
C PRO A 135 -0.41 13.57 -0.27
N GLY A 136 -1.27 12.58 -0.48
CA GLY A 136 -1.24 11.80 -1.70
C GLY A 136 -1.66 12.63 -2.92
N ARG A 137 -1.06 12.34 -4.08
CA ARG A 137 -1.43 13.02 -5.34
C ARG A 137 -2.75 12.39 -5.81
N GLN A 138 -3.85 13.15 -5.81
CA GLN A 138 -5.11 12.65 -6.39
C GLN A 138 -4.87 12.32 -7.86
N ALA A 139 -5.42 11.20 -8.32
CA ALA A 139 -5.48 10.92 -9.75
C ALA A 139 -6.21 12.09 -10.43
N SER A 140 -5.60 12.68 -11.45
CA SER A 140 -6.27 13.72 -12.23
C SER A 140 -7.48 13.09 -12.91
N ALA A 141 -8.64 13.72 -12.72
CA ALA A 141 -9.92 13.33 -13.32
C ALA A 141 -9.87 13.32 -14.86
#